data_AF-A0A098G281-F1
#
_entry.id   AF-A0A098G281-F1
#
_cell.length_a   1.000
_cell.length_b   1.000
_cell.length_c   1.000
_cell.angle_alpha   90.00
_cell.angle_beta   90.00
_cell.angle_gamma   90.00
#
_symmetry.space_group_name_H-M   'P 1'
#
loop_
_entity.id
_entity.type
_entity.pdbx_description
1 polymer ?
#
loop_
_entity_poly.entity_id
_entity_poly.type
_entity_poly.pdbx_seq_one_letter_code
_entity_poly.pdbx_strand_id
1 'polypeptide(L)'
;MSTPREDVEQQVRKKEEDLKLFIQLQENTKRTEKEEEEYKLLLAEYGKQIIKDPSIIKGIKKDDKEVDYVLDKIQKDVLQKIIKDYEEKTGRKVEEKEGRTCFAFGSQDEAVAFFKEQADQGRPFQVYCKEKDHCIYSDGTNFVHGTLADVEAYKKNADDYKIGPNGALEKNAPQQEQEQAQEANTTMRL
;
A
#
# COMPACT_ATOMS: atom_id res chain seq x y z
N MET A 1 -14.79 -29.72 -27.04
CA MET A 1 -13.91 -30.65 -26.31
C MET A 1 -12.80 -29.79 -25.72
N SER A 2 -13.03 -29.23 -24.53
CA SER A 2 -12.03 -28.38 -23.86
C SER A 2 -10.89 -29.25 -23.35
N THR A 3 -9.67 -28.72 -23.37
CA THR A 3 -8.48 -29.52 -23.06
C THR A 3 -8.28 -29.68 -21.54
N PRO A 4 -7.69 -30.79 -21.06
CA PRO A 4 -7.54 -31.06 -19.61
C PRO A 4 -6.77 -30.00 -18.81
N ARG A 5 -6.04 -29.11 -19.48
CA ARG A 5 -5.32 -27.98 -18.83
C ARG A 5 -6.24 -26.80 -18.53
N GLU A 6 -7.18 -26.49 -19.42
CA GLU A 6 -8.13 -25.38 -19.24
C GLU A 6 -9.13 -25.67 -18.11
N ASP A 7 -9.53 -26.94 -17.96
CA ASP A 7 -10.43 -27.36 -16.88
C ASP A 7 -9.78 -27.24 -15.49
N VAL A 8 -8.46 -27.43 -15.39
CA VAL A 8 -7.72 -27.30 -14.13
C VAL A 8 -7.54 -25.83 -13.74
N GLU A 9 -7.19 -24.96 -14.69
CA GLU A 9 -7.09 -23.52 -14.44
C GLU A 9 -8.43 -22.90 -14.04
N GLN A 10 -9.53 -23.33 -14.66
CA GLN A 10 -10.88 -22.87 -14.28
C GLN A 10 -11.26 -23.32 -12.88
N GLN A 11 -10.92 -24.56 -12.49
CA GLN A 11 -11.18 -25.05 -11.14
C GLN A 11 -10.36 -24.30 -10.08
N VAL A 12 -9.10 -23.97 -10.37
CA VAL A 12 -8.25 -23.19 -9.46
C VAL A 12 -8.79 -21.77 -9.28
N ARG A 13 -9.13 -21.08 -10.37
CA ARG A 13 -9.73 -19.73 -10.30
C ARG A 13 -11.04 -19.72 -9.54
N LYS A 14 -11.93 -20.66 -9.84
CA LYS A 14 -13.22 -20.76 -9.17
C LYS A 14 -13.05 -20.97 -7.67
N LYS A 15 -12.14 -21.88 -7.28
CA LYS A 15 -11.79 -22.11 -5.88
C LYS A 15 -11.26 -20.85 -5.19
N GLU A 16 -10.43 -20.05 -5.86
CA GLU A 16 -9.94 -18.79 -5.28
C GLU A 16 -11.06 -17.76 -5.10
N GLU A 17 -11.98 -17.64 -6.06
CA GLU A 17 -13.13 -16.74 -5.99
C GLU A 17 -14.09 -17.15 -4.86
N ASP A 18 -14.40 -18.44 -4.75
CA ASP A 18 -15.25 -19.01 -3.72
C ASP A 18 -14.67 -18.81 -2.32
N LEU A 19 -13.34 -18.97 -2.15
CA LEU A 19 -12.67 -18.71 -0.89
C LEU A 19 -12.62 -17.22 -0.52
N LYS A 20 -12.49 -16.31 -1.50
CA LYS A 20 -12.60 -14.86 -1.26
C LYS A 20 -13.99 -14.49 -0.76
N LEU A 21 -15.03 -15.01 -1.43
CA LEU A 21 -16.42 -14.80 -1.05
C LEU A 21 -16.70 -15.36 0.35
N PHE A 22 -16.16 -16.54 0.65
CA PHE A 22 -16.29 -17.16 1.97
C PHE A 22 -15.73 -16.27 3.09
N ILE A 23 -14.56 -15.66 2.88
CA ILE A 23 -13.96 -14.73 3.85
C ILE A 23 -14.81 -13.48 4.03
N GLN A 24 -15.26 -12.87 2.92
CA GLN A 24 -16.14 -11.69 2.97
C GLN A 24 -17.43 -11.96 3.75
N LEU A 25 -18.07 -13.10 3.49
CA LEU A 25 -19.29 -13.51 4.20
C LEU A 25 -19.02 -13.86 5.66
N GLN A 26 -17.85 -14.40 5.98
CA GLN A 26 -17.45 -14.67 7.36
C GLN A 26 -17.30 -13.37 8.17
N GLU A 27 -16.73 -12.32 7.57
CA GLU A 27 -16.51 -11.00 8.18
C GLU A 27 -17.79 -10.17 8.27
N ASN A 28 -18.76 -10.39 7.38
CA ASN A 28 -20.07 -9.77 7.47
C ASN A 28 -20.90 -10.38 8.61
N THR A 29 -21.06 -9.63 9.70
CA THR A 29 -21.87 -10.01 10.88
C THR A 29 -23.37 -9.80 10.68
N LYS A 30 -23.80 -9.14 9.61
CA LYS A 30 -25.21 -8.90 9.25
C LYS A 30 -25.49 -9.41 7.84
N ARG A 31 -25.62 -10.73 7.72
CA ARG A 31 -25.97 -11.40 6.47
C ARG A 31 -27.47 -11.42 6.23
N THR A 32 -27.85 -11.28 4.98
CA THR A 32 -29.19 -11.62 4.47
C THR A 32 -29.36 -13.14 4.40
N GLU A 33 -30.59 -13.64 4.27
CA GLU A 33 -30.87 -15.08 4.19
C GLU A 33 -30.10 -15.76 3.03
N LYS A 34 -29.99 -15.08 1.89
CA LYS A 34 -29.24 -15.59 0.73
C LYS A 34 -27.74 -15.71 1.00
N GLU A 35 -27.15 -14.69 1.62
CA GLU A 35 -25.74 -14.67 2.01
C GLU A 35 -25.43 -15.73 3.07
N GLU A 36 -26.37 -16.00 3.98
CA GLU A 36 -26.24 -17.05 4.98
C GLU A 36 -26.30 -18.46 4.37
N GLU A 37 -27.17 -18.68 3.38
CA GLU A 37 -27.20 -19.93 2.61
C GLU A 37 -25.91 -20.13 1.82
N GLU A 38 -25.44 -19.10 1.14
CA GLU A 38 -24.20 -19.13 0.35
C GLU A 38 -22.98 -19.38 1.25
N TYR A 39 -22.92 -18.72 2.42
CA TYR A 39 -21.89 -18.99 3.43
C TYR A 39 -21.90 -20.45 3.89
N LYS A 40 -23.08 -21.04 4.15
CA LYS A 40 -23.20 -22.44 4.58
C LYS A 40 -22.75 -23.42 3.49
N LEU A 41 -23.04 -23.13 2.22
CA LEU A 41 -22.58 -23.94 1.09
C LEU A 41 -21.06 -23.92 1.00
N LEU A 42 -20.45 -22.73 1.03
CA LEU A 42 -19.00 -22.56 1.01
C LEU A 42 -18.32 -23.20 2.23
N LEU A 43 -18.95 -23.12 3.41
CA LEU A 43 -18.48 -23.80 4.62
C LEU A 43 -18.52 -25.32 4.47
N ALA A 44 -19.56 -25.88 3.87
CA ALA A 44 -19.67 -27.31 3.64
C ALA A 44 -18.64 -27.83 2.64
N GLU A 45 -18.36 -27.05 1.59
CA GLU A 45 -17.45 -27.40 0.51
C GLU A 45 -15.97 -27.25 0.91
N TYR A 46 -15.61 -26.13 1.53
CA TYR A 46 -14.22 -25.80 1.84
C TYR A 46 -13.86 -25.88 3.33
N GLY A 47 -14.84 -25.83 4.24
CA GLY A 47 -14.58 -25.74 5.69
C GLY A 47 -13.71 -26.88 6.25
N LYS A 48 -13.92 -28.12 5.78
CA LYS A 48 -13.05 -29.25 6.19
C LYS A 48 -11.62 -29.10 5.69
N GLN A 49 -11.41 -28.55 4.49
CA GLN A 49 -10.07 -28.29 3.95
C GLN A 49 -9.39 -27.16 4.72
N ILE A 50 -10.14 -26.10 5.05
CA ILE A 50 -9.64 -24.95 5.81
C ILE A 50 -9.24 -25.36 7.24
N ILE A 51 -10.03 -26.23 7.90
CA ILE A 51 -9.67 -26.75 9.22
C ILE A 51 -8.40 -27.60 9.16
N LYS A 52 -8.25 -28.40 8.10
CA LYS A 52 -7.10 -29.29 7.92
C LYS A 52 -5.83 -28.54 7.52
N ASP A 53 -5.96 -27.50 6.70
CA ASP A 53 -4.88 -26.58 6.33
C ASP A 53 -5.37 -25.12 6.35
N PRO A 54 -5.19 -24.44 7.49
CA PRO A 54 -5.55 -23.03 7.63
C PRO A 54 -4.79 -22.09 6.69
N SER A 55 -3.69 -22.54 6.09
CA SER A 55 -2.86 -21.71 5.20
C SER A 55 -3.57 -21.34 3.90
N ILE A 56 -4.55 -22.15 3.49
CA ILE A 56 -5.36 -21.95 2.28
C ILE A 56 -6.09 -20.60 2.31
N ILE A 57 -6.55 -20.17 3.49
CA ILE A 57 -7.20 -18.87 3.67
C ILE A 57 -6.25 -17.76 4.10
N LYS A 58 -5.05 -18.09 4.62
CA LYS A 58 -4.07 -17.06 5.04
C LYS A 58 -3.53 -16.24 3.88
N GLY A 59 -3.37 -16.84 2.70
CA GLY A 59 -2.96 -16.09 1.49
C GLY A 59 -4.09 -15.26 0.87
N ILE A 60 -5.36 -15.52 1.26
CA ILE A 60 -6.55 -14.91 0.66
C ILE A 60 -7.16 -13.86 1.59
N LYS A 61 -7.08 -14.07 2.90
CA LYS A 61 -7.16 -12.97 3.86
C LYS A 61 -6.08 -12.00 3.45
N LYS A 62 -6.48 -10.86 2.88
CA LYS A 62 -5.64 -9.68 2.99
C LYS A 62 -5.34 -9.61 4.49
N ASP A 63 -4.08 -9.67 4.86
CA ASP A 63 -3.67 -9.23 6.18
C ASP A 63 -4.22 -7.79 6.30
N ASP A 64 -5.44 -7.65 6.83
CA ASP A 64 -6.01 -6.42 7.38
C ASP A 64 -5.23 -6.10 8.66
N LYS A 65 -3.90 -6.18 8.58
CA LYS A 65 -3.04 -5.51 9.52
C LYS A 65 -3.17 -4.05 9.13
N GLU A 66 -4.05 -3.37 9.86
CA GLU A 66 -4.12 -1.93 9.82
C GLU A 66 -2.70 -1.39 9.86
N VAL A 67 -2.34 -0.61 8.85
CA VAL A 67 -1.01 -0.05 8.75
C VAL A 67 -1.01 1.24 9.57
N ASP A 68 -0.26 1.21 10.66
CA ASP A 68 -0.10 2.36 11.54
C ASP A 68 0.93 3.33 10.94
N TYR A 69 0.46 4.49 10.52
CA TYR A 69 1.31 5.60 10.11
C TYR A 69 1.52 6.55 11.27
N VAL A 70 2.77 6.63 11.71
CA VAL A 70 3.18 7.53 12.79
C VAL A 70 3.59 8.86 12.19
N LEU A 71 2.98 9.93 12.67
CA LEU A 71 3.30 11.28 12.23
C LEU A 71 4.37 11.90 13.13
N ASP A 72 5.48 12.32 12.53
CA ASP A 72 6.58 12.97 13.26
C ASP A 72 6.37 14.48 13.35
N LYS A 73 6.97 15.11 14.36
CA LYS A 73 6.81 16.52 14.79
C LYS A 73 6.39 17.50 13.68
N ILE A 74 5.12 17.92 13.71
CA ILE A 74 4.61 19.05 12.93
C ILE A 74 4.02 20.13 13.83
N GLN A 75 3.72 21.28 13.25
CA GLN A 75 3.00 22.36 13.95
C GLN A 75 1.62 21.87 14.41
N LYS A 76 1.28 22.16 15.67
CA LYS A 76 0.05 21.66 16.32
C LYS A 76 -1.22 22.01 15.54
N ASP A 77 -1.28 23.20 14.95
CA ASP A 77 -2.46 23.65 14.20
C ASP A 77 -2.64 22.85 12.90
N VAL A 78 -1.53 22.45 12.25
CA VAL A 78 -1.57 21.59 11.06
C VAL A 78 -1.99 20.18 11.46
N LEU A 79 -1.44 19.66 12.56
CA LEU A 79 -1.81 18.35 13.10
C LEU A 79 -3.30 18.26 13.41
N GLN A 80 -3.86 19.24 14.10
CA GLN A 80 -5.29 19.23 14.43
C GLN A 80 -6.18 19.23 13.20
N LYS A 81 -5.79 19.93 12.13
CA LYS A 81 -6.53 19.90 10.87
C LYS A 81 -6.45 18.53 10.19
N ILE A 82 -5.27 17.90 10.17
CA ILE A 82 -5.09 16.56 9.60
C ILE A 82 -5.91 15.52 10.38
N ILE A 83 -5.88 15.58 11.73
CA ILE A 83 -6.68 14.70 12.59
C ILE A 83 -8.17 14.88 12.31
N LYS A 84 -8.64 16.13 12.23
CA LYS A 84 -10.04 16.42 11.96
C LYS A 84 -10.49 15.86 10.61
N ASP A 85 -9.70 16.09 9.55
CA ASP A 85 -10.02 15.57 8.21
C ASP A 85 -10.03 14.03 8.20
N TYR A 86 -9.12 13.39 8.94
CA TYR A 86 -9.09 11.94 9.10
C TYR A 86 -10.37 11.41 9.77
N GLU A 87 -10.77 12.02 10.90
CA GLU A 87 -11.98 11.63 11.62
C GLU A 87 -13.25 11.84 10.77
N GLU A 88 -13.34 12.95 10.03
CA GLU A 88 -14.46 13.23 9.14
C GLU A 88 -14.55 12.27 7.96
N LYS A 89 -13.41 11.88 7.38
CA LYS A 89 -13.37 11.02 6.18
C LYS A 89 -13.51 9.55 6.49
N THR A 90 -12.91 9.08 7.58
CA THR A 90 -12.85 7.65 7.93
C THR A 90 -13.87 7.27 8.99
N GLY A 91 -14.38 8.23 9.77
CA GLY A 91 -15.19 7.96 10.97
C GLY A 91 -14.39 7.34 12.12
N ARG A 92 -13.06 7.23 11.99
CA ARG A 92 -12.15 6.62 12.97
C ARG A 92 -11.40 7.71 13.73
N LYS A 93 -11.10 7.45 15.00
CA LYS A 93 -10.21 8.32 15.79
C LYS A 93 -8.75 7.95 15.56
N VAL A 94 -7.86 8.93 15.69
CA VAL A 94 -6.42 8.66 15.75
C VAL A 94 -6.04 8.03 17.09
N GLU A 95 -5.00 7.21 17.08
CA GLU A 95 -4.43 6.65 18.31
C GLU A 95 -3.23 7.49 18.75
N GLU A 96 -3.06 7.68 20.06
CA GLU A 96 -1.82 8.25 20.61
C GLU A 96 -0.95 7.12 21.18
N LYS A 97 0.22 6.87 20.57
CA LYS A 97 1.21 5.91 21.05
C LYS A 97 2.51 6.65 21.37
N GLU A 98 2.98 6.53 22.61
CA GLU A 98 4.26 7.11 23.07
C GLU A 98 4.38 8.63 22.80
N GLY A 99 3.27 9.36 22.87
CA GLY A 99 3.23 10.80 22.58
C GLY A 99 3.29 11.17 21.10
N ARG A 100 3.05 10.20 20.20
CA ARG A 100 2.94 10.39 18.76
C ARG A 100 1.53 10.04 18.27
N THR A 101 1.07 10.76 17.26
CA THR A 101 -0.21 10.51 16.61
C THR A 101 -0.07 9.42 15.55
N CYS A 102 -0.89 8.38 15.66
CA CYS A 102 -0.95 7.23 14.77
C CYS A 102 -2.26 7.22 14.00
N PHE A 103 -2.15 7.06 12.68
CA PHE A 103 -3.28 6.95 11.76
C PHE A 103 -3.34 5.51 11.23
N ALA A 104 -4.49 4.85 11.40
CA ALA A 104 -4.69 3.45 11.05
C ALA A 104 -5.47 3.32 9.73
N PHE A 105 -4.86 2.73 8.72
CA PHE A 105 -5.50 2.53 7.40
C PHE A 105 -5.62 1.05 7.07
N GLY A 106 -6.63 0.68 6.28
CA GLY A 106 -6.78 -0.69 5.79
C GLY A 106 -5.75 -1.08 4.73
N SER A 107 -5.08 -0.09 4.11
CA SER A 107 -4.01 -0.33 3.14
C SER A 107 -3.04 0.84 3.00
N GLN A 108 -1.89 0.58 2.39
CA GLN A 108 -0.93 1.62 2.01
C GLN A 108 -1.53 2.61 0.99
N ASP A 109 -2.29 2.12 0.01
CA ASP A 109 -2.90 2.98 -1.01
C ASP A 109 -3.92 3.95 -0.41
N GLU A 110 -4.68 3.50 0.60
CA GLU A 110 -5.60 4.35 1.34
C GLU A 110 -4.86 5.45 2.12
N ALA A 111 -3.76 5.09 2.78
CA ALA A 111 -2.91 6.07 3.46
C ALA A 111 -2.34 7.10 2.47
N VAL A 112 -1.79 6.64 1.32
CA VAL A 112 -1.26 7.52 0.27
C VAL A 112 -2.34 8.45 -0.26
N ALA A 113 -3.53 7.95 -0.55
CA ALA A 113 -4.65 8.76 -1.04
C ALA A 113 -5.08 9.83 -0.01
N PHE A 114 -5.20 9.44 1.26
CA PHE A 114 -5.52 10.38 2.34
C PHE A 114 -4.46 11.49 2.46
N PHE A 115 -3.19 11.13 2.56
CA PHE A 115 -2.12 12.10 2.74
C PHE A 115 -1.86 12.95 1.48
N LYS A 116 -2.13 12.42 0.29
CA LYS A 116 -2.09 13.22 -0.95
C LYS A 116 -3.06 14.39 -0.89
N GLU A 117 -4.30 14.16 -0.45
CA GLU A 117 -5.27 15.25 -0.29
C GLU A 117 -4.83 16.28 0.76
N GLN A 118 -4.10 15.85 1.80
CA GLN A 118 -3.52 16.77 2.78
C GLN A 118 -2.41 17.63 2.15
N ALA A 119 -1.60 17.05 1.26
CA ALA A 119 -0.57 17.76 0.53
C ALA A 119 -1.16 18.73 -0.49
N ASP A 120 -2.25 18.37 -1.17
CA ASP A 120 -2.98 19.25 -2.10
C ASP A 120 -3.56 20.48 -1.40
N GLN A 121 -3.79 20.40 -0.08
CA GLN A 121 -4.16 21.53 0.78
C GLN A 121 -2.96 22.36 1.28
N GLY A 122 -1.75 22.10 0.77
CA GLY A 122 -0.53 22.81 1.11
C GLY A 122 0.01 22.50 2.51
N ARG A 123 -0.35 21.35 3.10
CA ARG A 123 0.05 20.99 4.47
C ARG A 123 1.38 20.21 4.45
N PRO A 124 2.41 20.66 5.19
CA PRO A 124 3.64 19.90 5.35
C PRO A 124 3.46 18.79 6.40
N PHE A 125 3.97 17.59 6.10
CA PHE A 125 3.97 16.45 7.02
C PHE A 125 5.01 15.40 6.62
N GLN A 126 5.37 14.55 7.58
CA GLN A 126 6.10 13.32 7.33
C GLN A 126 5.48 12.22 8.19
N VAL A 127 5.00 11.16 7.55
CA VAL A 127 4.43 9.99 8.23
C VAL A 127 5.20 8.73 7.84
N TYR A 128 5.33 7.80 8.79
CA TYR A 128 6.11 6.59 8.60
C TYR A 128 5.40 5.37 9.18
N CYS A 129 5.30 4.32 8.37
CA CYS A 129 4.85 3.00 8.76
C CYS A 129 6.06 2.06 8.87
N LYS A 130 6.45 1.74 10.12
CA LYS A 130 7.63 0.90 10.41
C LYS A 130 7.49 -0.53 9.90
N GLU A 131 6.29 -1.10 9.92
CA GLU A 131 6.06 -2.49 9.51
C GLU A 131 6.27 -2.71 8.01
N LYS A 132 6.01 -1.68 7.20
CA LYS A 132 6.12 -1.73 5.75
C LYS A 132 7.35 -1.00 5.20
N ASP A 133 8.15 -0.39 6.08
CA ASP A 133 9.20 0.57 5.71
C ASP A 133 8.70 1.57 4.64
N HIS A 134 7.57 2.21 4.93
CA HIS A 134 6.94 3.16 4.01
C HIS A 134 6.78 4.53 4.65
N CYS A 135 7.33 5.54 3.98
CA CYS A 135 7.28 6.94 4.39
C CYS A 135 6.54 7.76 3.34
N ILE A 136 5.63 8.63 3.80
CA ILE A 136 4.93 9.61 2.97
C ILE A 136 5.32 10.99 3.47
N TYR A 137 5.74 11.86 2.56
CA TYR A 137 6.28 13.17 2.86
C TYR A 137 5.66 14.25 1.99
N SER A 138 5.41 15.40 2.61
CA SER A 138 5.02 16.64 1.96
C SER A 138 5.74 17.82 2.61
N ASP A 139 6.29 18.72 1.80
CA ASP A 139 6.78 20.03 2.25
C ASP A 139 5.70 21.13 2.09
N GLY A 140 4.47 20.75 1.71
CA GLY A 140 3.37 21.65 1.36
C GLY A 140 3.34 22.08 -0.10
N THR A 141 4.33 21.67 -0.91
CA THR A 141 4.38 21.90 -2.36
C THR A 141 4.56 20.58 -3.12
N ASN A 142 5.50 19.76 -2.67
CA ASN A 142 5.84 18.46 -3.23
C ASN A 142 5.21 17.37 -2.38
N PHE A 143 4.71 16.33 -3.04
CA PHE A 143 4.21 15.12 -2.40
C PHE A 143 4.99 13.92 -2.91
N VAL A 144 5.66 13.20 -2.01
CA VAL A 144 6.42 12.01 -2.36
C VAL A 144 6.22 10.89 -1.35
N HIS A 145 6.37 9.65 -1.78
CA HIS A 145 6.35 8.49 -0.89
C HIS A 145 7.30 7.38 -1.38
N GLY A 146 7.82 6.60 -0.44
CA GLY A 146 8.83 5.56 -0.70
C GLY A 146 9.32 4.92 0.59
N THR A 147 10.52 4.35 0.59
CA THR A 147 11.15 3.93 1.87
C THR A 147 11.58 5.15 2.68
N LEU A 148 11.78 5.00 3.99
CA LEU A 148 12.30 6.10 4.81
C LEU A 148 13.67 6.59 4.28
N ALA A 149 14.51 5.66 3.85
CA ALA A 149 15.82 5.98 3.28
C ALA A 149 15.71 6.77 1.97
N ASP A 150 14.77 6.42 1.10
CA ASP A 150 14.58 7.11 -0.17
C ASP A 150 14.03 8.52 0.03
N VAL A 151 13.09 8.70 0.95
CA VAL A 151 12.54 10.03 1.27
C VAL A 151 13.62 10.93 1.88
N GLU A 152 14.45 10.41 2.79
CA GLU A 152 15.56 11.18 3.37
C GLU A 152 16.67 11.49 2.35
N ALA A 153 16.89 10.63 1.37
CA ALA A 153 17.80 10.90 0.26
C ALA A 153 17.23 11.94 -0.72
N TYR A 154 15.94 11.85 -1.06
CA TYR A 154 15.23 12.84 -1.87
C TYR A 154 15.29 14.24 -1.23
N LYS A 155 15.11 14.35 0.09
CA LYS A 155 15.22 15.62 0.84
C LYS A 155 16.61 16.26 0.75
N LYS A 156 17.66 15.47 0.48
CA LYS A 156 19.03 15.96 0.29
C LYS A 156 19.30 16.30 -1.18
N ASN A 157 18.91 15.41 -2.09
CA ASN A 157 19.12 15.51 -3.53
C ASN A 157 17.85 15.09 -4.28
N ALA A 158 16.97 16.04 -4.60
CA ALA A 158 15.75 15.74 -5.35
C ALA A 158 16.03 15.25 -6.79
N ASP A 159 17.13 15.71 -7.39
CA ASP A 159 17.52 15.40 -8.78
C ASP A 159 17.89 13.92 -8.99
N ASP A 160 18.21 13.19 -7.92
CA ASP A 160 18.53 11.75 -7.98
C ASP A 160 17.28 10.87 -8.14
N TYR A 161 16.10 11.48 -8.12
CA TYR A 161 14.82 10.78 -8.11
C TYR A 161 13.88 11.27 -9.21
N LYS A 162 13.10 10.34 -9.75
CA LYS A 162 11.88 10.63 -10.49
C LYS A 162 10.68 10.43 -9.59
N ILE A 163 9.72 11.35 -9.69
CA ILE A 163 8.47 11.28 -8.96
C ILE A 163 7.42 10.70 -9.90
N GLY A 164 6.89 9.52 -9.56
CA GLY A 164 5.80 8.88 -10.26
C GLY A 164 4.49 9.68 -10.18
N PRO A 165 3.47 9.33 -10.98
CA PRO A 165 2.20 10.08 -11.03
C PRO A 165 1.44 10.09 -9.69
N ASN A 166 1.66 9.08 -8.84
CA ASN A 166 1.11 9.00 -7.50
C ASN A 166 2.01 9.62 -6.42
N GLY A 167 3.21 10.12 -6.76
CA GLY A 167 4.21 10.58 -5.79
C GLY A 167 5.26 9.53 -5.43
N ALA A 168 5.22 8.32 -5.99
CA ALA A 168 6.20 7.29 -5.67
C ALA A 168 7.61 7.72 -6.12
N LEU A 169 8.60 7.56 -5.24
CA LEU A 169 10.00 7.82 -5.56
C LEU A 169 10.59 6.66 -6.34
N GLU A 170 11.12 6.96 -7.53
CA GLU A 170 11.93 6.04 -8.33
C GLU A 170 13.36 6.59 -8.39
N LYS A 171 14.35 5.83 -7.91
CA LYS A 171 15.76 6.23 -8.08
C LYS A 171 16.08 6.31 -9.56
N ASN A 172 16.73 7.40 -9.97
CA ASN A 172 17.38 7.43 -11.26
C ASN A 172 18.41 6.29 -11.31
N ALA A 173 18.41 5.52 -12.40
CA ALA A 173 19.46 4.55 -12.61
C ALA A 173 20.81 5.28 -12.48
N PRO A 174 21.83 4.70 -11.83
CA PRO A 174 23.13 5.33 -11.77
C PRO A 174 23.51 5.66 -13.21
N GLN A 175 23.83 6.93 -13.48
CA GLN A 175 24.52 7.30 -14.71
C GLN A 175 25.81 6.48 -14.71
N GLN A 176 25.79 5.31 -15.34
CA GLN A 176 27.01 4.74 -15.86
C GLN A 176 27.58 5.83 -16.77
N GLU A 177 28.74 6.33 -16.37
CA GLU A 177 29.58 7.23 -17.11
C GLU A 177 29.46 6.90 -18.61
N GLN A 178 29.02 7.88 -19.41
CA GLN A 178 29.35 7.90 -20.83
C GLN A 178 30.85 8.22 -20.99
N GLU A 179 31.72 7.44 -20.34
CA GLU A 179 33.12 7.28 -20.68
C GLU A 179 33.22 6.03 -21.55
N GLN A 180 33.15 6.22 -22.88
CA GLN A 180 33.74 5.40 -23.95
C GLN A 180 32.96 5.57 -25.27
N ALA A 181 33.03 6.76 -25.86
CA ALA A 181 32.83 6.95 -27.30
C ALA A 181 33.49 8.24 -27.83
N GLN A 182 34.69 8.59 -27.35
CA GLN A 182 35.52 9.62 -28.02
C GLN A 182 36.97 9.19 -28.28
N GLU A 183 37.45 8.07 -27.74
CA GLU A 183 38.77 7.51 -28.08
C GLU A 183 38.68 6.37 -29.11
N ALA A 184 38.17 6.66 -30.31
CA ALA A 184 38.32 5.72 -31.44
C ALA A 184 38.32 6.40 -32.82
N ASN A 185 38.56 7.71 -32.92
CA ASN A 185 38.62 8.38 -34.22
C ASN A 185 39.81 9.34 -34.42
N THR A 186 40.90 9.11 -33.69
CA THR A 186 42.15 9.87 -33.86
C THR A 186 43.39 8.97 -34.03
N THR A 187 43.23 7.72 -34.48
CA THR A 187 44.36 6.83 -34.81
C THR A 187 44.19 6.15 -36.17
N MET A 188 43.65 6.86 -37.16
CA MET A 188 43.77 6.46 -38.57
C MET A 188 43.91 7.65 -39.52
N ARG A 189 44.69 8.66 -39.12
CA ARG A 189 45.36 9.58 -40.06
C ARG A 189 46.67 10.05 -39.46
N LEU A 190 47.73 9.29 -39.72
CA LEU A 190 49.07 9.74 -40.12
C LEU A 190 49.94 8.51 -40.41
#